data_AF-A0A6I0DW25-F1
#
_entry.id   AF-A0A6I0DW25-F1
#
_cell.length_a   1.000
_cell.length_b   1.000
_cell.length_c   1.000
_cell.angle_alpha   90.00
_cell.angle_beta   90.00
_cell.angle_gamma   90.00
#
_symmetry.space_group_name_H-M   'P 1'
#
loop_
_entity.id
_entity.type
_entity.pdbx_description
1 polymer ?
#
loop_
_entity_poly.entity_id
_entity_poly.type
_entity_poly.pdbx_seq_one_letter_code
_entity_poly.pdbx_strand_id
1 'polypeptide(L)'
;MAVTKKQEARALNADEKELVEKSHHPFLQNVPDEELSHLAKLIRERRKKAKDQAHQRRREVRGKGAARGATPSKADEGSHLKVSVLAMAVRRINTEVERRRRMSASAELIANARKALATKEANEKKGKDFNTRHALNGMRNIPNEKYDSLVRPAERGRLRKAASVAQAKKDTRQKDAG
;
A
#
# COMPACT_ATOMS: atom_id res chain seq x y z
N MET A 1 4.04 -11.58 -18.18
CA MET A 1 4.40 -12.96 -18.58
C MET A 1 3.47 -13.91 -17.85
N ALA A 2 2.71 -14.72 -18.58
CA ALA A 2 1.95 -15.81 -17.99
C ALA A 2 2.84 -17.06 -18.03
N VAL A 3 3.18 -17.61 -16.86
CA VAL A 3 3.90 -18.88 -16.76
C VAL A 3 2.85 -19.98 -16.53
N THR A 4 2.87 -21.01 -17.36
CA THR A 4 1.93 -22.13 -17.20
C THR A 4 2.34 -23.01 -16.01
N LYS A 5 1.39 -23.71 -15.37
CA LYS A 5 1.70 -24.65 -14.26
C LYS A 5 2.75 -25.70 -14.65
N LYS A 6 2.75 -26.14 -15.92
CA LYS A 6 3.74 -27.07 -16.46
C LYS A 6 5.15 -26.46 -16.51
N GLN A 7 5.26 -25.19 -16.88
CA GLN A 7 6.53 -24.46 -16.86
C GLN A 7 7.00 -24.17 -15.43
N GLU A 8 6.08 -23.84 -14.51
CA GLU A 8 6.38 -23.70 -13.08
C GLU A 8 6.98 -25.01 -12.52
N ALA A 9 6.32 -26.15 -12.76
CA ALA A 9 6.77 -27.46 -12.29
C ALA A 9 8.13 -27.89 -12.85
N ARG A 10 8.48 -27.45 -14.07
CA ARG A 10 9.81 -27.73 -14.67
C ARG A 10 10.93 -26.89 -14.05
N ALA A 11 10.61 -25.67 -13.60
CA ALA A 11 11.61 -24.71 -13.12
C ALA A 11 11.94 -24.88 -11.63
N LEU A 12 11.05 -25.50 -10.86
CA LEU A 12 11.13 -25.59 -9.40
C LEU A 12 11.61 -26.97 -8.93
N ASN A 13 12.27 -26.99 -7.77
CA ASN A 13 12.56 -28.22 -7.04
C ASN A 13 11.31 -28.69 -6.26
N ALA A 14 11.32 -29.91 -5.72
CA ALA A 14 10.19 -30.47 -4.96
C ALA A 14 9.71 -29.54 -3.83
N ASP A 15 10.59 -29.15 -2.90
CA ASP A 15 10.26 -28.24 -1.79
C ASP A 15 9.68 -26.90 -2.27
N GLU A 16 10.26 -26.35 -3.36
CA GLU A 16 9.84 -25.05 -3.89
C GLU A 16 8.49 -25.15 -4.58
N LYS A 17 8.20 -26.29 -5.22
CA LYS A 17 6.92 -26.57 -5.83
C LYS A 17 5.82 -26.60 -4.76
N GLU A 18 6.05 -27.27 -3.64
CA GLU A 18 5.10 -27.30 -2.52
C GLU A 18 4.82 -25.89 -1.95
N LEU A 19 5.88 -25.07 -1.78
CA LEU A 19 5.72 -23.69 -1.32
C LEU A 19 4.94 -22.83 -2.31
N VAL A 20 5.19 -23.01 -3.61
CA VAL A 20 4.48 -22.28 -4.66
C VAL A 20 3.02 -22.74 -4.76
N GLU A 21 2.75 -24.03 -4.60
CA GLU A 21 1.38 -24.59 -4.52
C GLU A 21 0.57 -23.97 -3.39
N LYS A 22 1.15 -23.78 -2.21
CA LYS A 22 0.51 -23.06 -1.08
C LYS A 22 0.18 -21.60 -1.40
N SER A 23 0.89 -20.97 -2.34
CA SER A 23 0.64 -19.58 -2.77
C SER A 23 -0.47 -19.45 -3.82
N HIS A 24 -0.94 -20.56 -4.39
CA HIS A 24 -2.04 -20.54 -5.38
C HIS A 24 -3.40 -20.46 -4.70
N HIS A 25 -4.36 -19.83 -5.38
CA HIS A 25 -5.77 -19.91 -5.00
C HIS A 25 -6.32 -21.31 -5.36
N PRO A 26 -7.17 -21.94 -4.53
CA PRO A 26 -7.84 -21.44 -3.33
C PRO A 26 -7.05 -21.59 -2.02
N PHE A 27 -5.97 -22.37 -2.00
CA PHE A 27 -5.22 -22.69 -0.77
C PHE A 27 -4.78 -21.45 0.02
N LEU A 28 -4.31 -20.42 -0.69
CA LEU A 28 -3.86 -19.17 -0.08
C LEU A 28 -4.94 -18.49 0.79
N GLN A 29 -6.23 -18.68 0.52
CA GLN A 29 -7.30 -18.09 1.31
C GLN A 29 -7.45 -18.75 2.69
N ASN A 30 -7.09 -20.02 2.81
CA ASN A 30 -7.26 -20.81 4.03
C ASN A 30 -6.06 -20.72 4.98
N VAL A 31 -4.96 -20.10 4.55
CA VAL A 31 -3.74 -19.95 5.37
C VAL A 31 -3.95 -18.83 6.41
N PRO A 32 -3.64 -19.02 7.70
CA PRO A 32 -3.75 -17.97 8.72
C PRO A 32 -2.70 -16.86 8.52
N ASP A 33 -2.95 -15.68 9.09
CA ASP A 33 -2.10 -14.48 8.87
C ASP A 33 -0.64 -14.67 9.32
N GLU A 34 -0.42 -15.38 10.42
CA GLU A 34 0.93 -15.69 10.93
C GLU A 34 1.71 -16.55 9.93
N GLU A 35 1.07 -17.60 9.41
CA GLU A 35 1.64 -18.49 8.41
C GLU A 35 1.88 -17.81 7.07
N LEU A 36 1.04 -16.84 6.67
CA LEU A 36 1.28 -16.04 5.46
C LEU A 36 2.60 -15.27 5.56
N SER A 37 2.89 -14.70 6.72
CA SER A 37 4.15 -13.96 6.95
C SER A 37 5.37 -14.90 6.88
N HIS A 38 5.24 -16.10 7.45
CA HIS A 38 6.28 -17.11 7.43
C HIS A 38 6.51 -17.66 6.01
N LEU A 39 5.42 -17.99 5.29
CA LEU A 39 5.47 -18.43 3.89
C LEU A 39 6.12 -17.37 3.00
N ALA A 40 5.77 -16.09 3.18
CA ALA A 40 6.40 -15.00 2.44
C ALA A 40 7.91 -14.92 2.70
N LYS A 41 8.36 -15.09 3.95
CA LYS A 41 9.79 -15.11 4.30
C LYS A 41 10.52 -16.26 3.60
N LEU A 42 10.00 -17.48 3.72
CA LEU A 42 10.59 -18.66 3.09
C LEU A 42 10.74 -18.51 1.57
N ILE A 43 9.69 -18.06 0.88
CA ILE A 43 9.75 -17.88 -0.58
C ILE A 43 10.72 -16.75 -0.96
N ARG A 44 10.81 -15.67 -0.17
CA ARG A 44 11.79 -14.59 -0.41
C ARG A 44 13.22 -15.08 -0.27
N GLU A 45 13.52 -15.93 0.71
CA GLU A 45 14.85 -16.53 0.88
C GLU A 45 15.20 -17.46 -0.28
N ARG A 46 14.28 -18.34 -0.67
CA ARG A 46 14.46 -19.22 -1.84
C ARG A 46 14.65 -18.41 -3.12
N ARG A 47 13.88 -17.33 -3.30
CA ARG A 47 14.03 -16.39 -4.42
C ARG A 47 15.38 -15.69 -4.41
N LYS A 48 15.86 -15.23 -3.25
CA LYS A 48 17.17 -14.58 -3.10
C LYS A 48 18.27 -15.56 -3.54
N LYS A 49 18.26 -16.78 -2.99
CA LYS A 49 19.21 -17.84 -3.38
C LYS A 49 19.16 -18.15 -4.89
N ALA A 50 17.95 -18.27 -5.47
CA ALA A 50 17.78 -18.50 -6.90
C ALA A 50 18.31 -17.33 -7.75
N LYS A 51 18.09 -16.10 -7.29
CA LYS A 51 18.58 -14.88 -7.96
C LYS A 51 20.10 -14.81 -7.95
N ASP A 52 20.73 -15.12 -6.83
CA ASP A 52 22.19 -15.13 -6.71
C ASP A 52 22.80 -16.19 -7.65
N GLN A 53 22.18 -17.37 -7.73
CA GLN A 53 22.59 -18.43 -8.68
C GLN A 53 22.39 -18.01 -10.14
N ALA A 54 21.26 -17.35 -10.47
CA ALA A 54 21.02 -16.84 -11.81
C ALA A 54 22.05 -15.79 -12.22
N HIS A 55 22.41 -14.87 -11.31
CA HIS A 55 23.44 -13.88 -11.55
C HIS A 55 24.83 -14.51 -11.73
N GLN A 56 25.17 -15.53 -10.94
CA GLN A 56 26.42 -16.26 -11.09
C GLN A 56 26.49 -16.95 -12.46
N ARG A 57 25.46 -17.72 -12.85
CA ARG A 57 25.41 -18.40 -14.16
C ARG A 57 25.52 -17.40 -15.31
N ARG A 58 24.85 -16.26 -15.22
CA ARG A 58 24.97 -15.19 -16.21
C ARG A 58 26.39 -14.62 -16.31
N ARG A 59 27.13 -14.56 -15.20
CA ARG A 59 28.55 -14.15 -15.20
C ARG A 59 29.44 -15.21 -15.82
N GLU A 60 29.20 -16.49 -15.52
CA GLU A 60 29.91 -17.63 -16.14
C GLU A 60 29.71 -17.69 -17.65
N VAL A 61 28.46 -17.59 -18.13
CA VAL A 61 28.11 -17.55 -19.56
C VAL A 61 28.83 -16.41 -20.29
N ARG A 62 29.08 -15.29 -19.59
CA ARG A 62 29.81 -14.13 -20.11
C ARG A 62 31.33 -14.23 -19.99
N GLY A 63 31.86 -15.31 -19.43
CA GLY A 63 33.28 -15.46 -19.13
C GLY A 63 33.80 -14.52 -18.02
N LYS A 64 32.91 -13.88 -17.26
CA LYS A 64 33.24 -12.91 -16.19
C LYS A 64 33.12 -13.49 -14.77
N GLY A 65 32.92 -14.80 -14.66
CA GLY A 65 32.77 -15.49 -13.38
C GLY A 65 33.48 -16.83 -13.42
N ALA A 66 34.07 -17.21 -12.29
CA ALA A 66 34.62 -18.54 -12.12
C ALA A 66 33.51 -19.58 -12.28
N ALA A 67 33.78 -20.64 -13.04
CA ALA A 67 32.87 -21.75 -13.20
C ALA A 67 32.66 -22.44 -11.85
N ARG A 68 31.41 -22.57 -11.43
CA ARG A 68 31.09 -23.31 -10.20
C ARG A 68 31.28 -24.83 -10.35
N GLY A 69 31.27 -25.34 -11.58
CA GLY A 69 31.53 -26.75 -11.91
C GLY A 69 32.75 -26.92 -12.81
N ALA A 70 32.98 -28.15 -13.29
CA ALA A 70 34.09 -28.46 -14.18
C ALA A 70 34.08 -27.66 -15.49
N THR A 71 32.90 -27.22 -15.95
CA THR A 71 32.76 -26.35 -17.12
C THR A 71 31.83 -25.17 -16.82
N PRO A 72 32.01 -24.01 -17.47
CA PRO A 72 31.11 -22.87 -17.34
C PRO A 72 29.69 -23.23 -17.77
N SER A 73 28.69 -22.60 -17.13
CA SER A 73 27.31 -22.75 -17.56
C SER A 73 27.11 -22.28 -19.00
N LYS A 74 26.39 -23.08 -19.82
CA LYS A 74 26.09 -22.76 -21.23
C LYS A 74 24.81 -21.95 -21.44
N ALA A 75 23.92 -21.90 -20.44
CA ALA A 75 22.63 -21.21 -20.52
C ALA A 75 22.09 -20.82 -19.12
N ASP A 76 21.40 -19.68 -19.01
CA ASP A 76 20.84 -19.14 -17.76
C ASP A 76 19.30 -19.06 -17.74
N GLU A 77 18.62 -19.42 -18.83
CA GLU A 77 17.15 -19.26 -18.99
C GLU A 77 16.33 -19.94 -17.88
N GLY A 78 16.65 -21.19 -17.54
CA GLY A 78 15.95 -21.93 -16.48
C GLY A 78 16.09 -21.28 -15.09
N SER A 79 17.22 -20.60 -14.85
CA SER A 79 17.44 -19.88 -13.58
C SER A 79 16.60 -18.61 -13.51
N HIS A 80 16.45 -17.88 -14.61
CA HIS A 80 15.56 -16.71 -14.66
C HIS A 80 14.10 -17.11 -14.55
N LEU A 81 13.70 -18.23 -15.18
CA LEU A 81 12.34 -18.77 -15.04
C LEU A 81 12.04 -19.14 -13.59
N LYS A 82 12.96 -19.82 -12.89
CA LYS A 82 12.82 -20.12 -11.47
C LYS A 82 12.63 -18.86 -10.62
N VAL A 83 13.44 -17.82 -10.87
CA VAL A 83 13.34 -16.54 -10.17
C VAL A 83 12.00 -15.85 -10.43
N SER A 84 11.50 -15.89 -11.67
CA SER A 84 10.23 -15.26 -12.03
C SER A 84 9.04 -15.96 -11.37
N VAL A 85 9.04 -17.29 -11.32
CA VAL A 85 8.00 -18.09 -10.65
C VAL A 85 7.97 -17.80 -9.13
N LEU A 86 9.14 -17.81 -8.48
CA LEU A 86 9.23 -17.46 -7.05
C LEU A 86 8.82 -16.00 -6.78
N ALA A 87 9.15 -15.07 -7.69
CA ALA A 87 8.70 -13.69 -7.60
C ALA A 87 7.17 -13.56 -7.72
N MET A 88 6.54 -14.32 -8.62
CA MET A 88 5.09 -14.37 -8.75
C MET A 88 4.41 -14.93 -7.49
N ALA A 89 4.99 -15.96 -6.86
CA ALA A 89 4.48 -16.49 -5.59
C ALA A 89 4.52 -15.44 -4.46
N VAL A 90 5.62 -14.70 -4.32
CA VAL A 90 5.70 -13.56 -3.37
C VAL A 90 4.65 -12.51 -3.67
N ARG A 91 4.42 -12.20 -4.96
CA ARG A 91 3.41 -11.21 -5.35
C ARG A 91 2.01 -11.67 -4.92
N ARG A 92 1.64 -12.93 -5.16
CA ARG A 92 0.34 -13.50 -4.76
C ARG A 92 0.11 -13.39 -3.24
N ILE A 93 1.13 -13.73 -2.45
CA ILE A 93 1.04 -13.63 -0.98
C ILE A 93 0.90 -12.17 -0.54
N ASN A 94 1.70 -11.25 -1.08
CA ASN A 94 1.59 -9.83 -0.75
C ASN A 94 0.21 -9.27 -1.11
N THR A 95 -0.36 -9.67 -2.26
CA THR A 95 -1.71 -9.24 -2.65
C THR A 95 -2.77 -9.76 -1.70
N GLU A 96 -2.63 -10.98 -1.16
CA GLU A 96 -3.55 -11.52 -0.17
C GLU A 96 -3.43 -10.78 1.17
N VAL A 97 -2.20 -10.48 1.62
CA VAL A 97 -1.98 -9.68 2.83
C VAL A 97 -2.60 -8.28 2.69
N GLU A 98 -2.42 -7.64 1.54
CA GLU A 98 -3.08 -6.35 1.26
C GLU A 98 -4.60 -6.47 1.21
N ARG A 99 -5.14 -7.54 0.62
CA ARG A 99 -6.58 -7.81 0.59
C ARG A 99 -7.15 -7.91 2.01
N ARG A 100 -6.50 -8.69 2.88
CA ARG A 100 -6.91 -8.85 4.29
C ARG A 100 -6.87 -7.52 5.05
N ARG A 101 -5.80 -6.73 4.88
CA ARG A 101 -5.68 -5.39 5.48
C ARG A 101 -6.77 -4.42 5.01
N ARG A 102 -7.10 -4.42 3.72
CA ARG A 102 -8.18 -3.57 3.18
C ARG A 102 -9.54 -3.99 3.74
N MET A 103 -9.78 -5.29 3.87
CA MET A 103 -11.02 -5.81 4.47
C MET A 103 -11.14 -5.42 5.95
N SER A 104 -10.08 -5.56 6.74
CA SER A 104 -10.10 -5.16 8.16
C SER A 104 -10.30 -3.65 8.31
N ALA A 105 -9.57 -2.84 7.55
CA ALA A 105 -9.71 -1.38 7.55
C ALA A 105 -11.13 -0.92 7.15
N SER A 106 -11.73 -1.59 6.16
CA SER A 106 -13.12 -1.32 5.77
C SER A 106 -14.11 -1.66 6.89
N ALA A 107 -13.91 -2.78 7.59
CA ALA A 107 -14.76 -3.18 8.71
C ALA A 107 -14.66 -2.19 9.88
N GLU A 108 -13.45 -1.76 10.22
CA GLU A 108 -13.19 -0.74 11.25
C GLU A 108 -13.83 0.60 10.88
N LEU A 109 -13.72 1.04 9.62
CA LEU A 109 -14.34 2.28 9.15
C LEU A 109 -15.87 2.23 9.29
N ILE A 110 -16.49 1.11 8.92
CA ILE A 110 -17.95 0.92 9.06
C ILE A 110 -18.35 0.94 10.54
N ALA A 111 -17.60 0.28 11.42
CA ALA A 111 -17.87 0.28 12.86
C ALA A 111 -17.76 1.69 13.47
N ASN A 112 -16.73 2.45 13.10
CA ASN A 112 -16.54 3.82 13.53
C ASN A 112 -17.66 4.74 13.02
N ALA A 113 -18.06 4.60 11.76
CA ALA A 113 -19.17 5.36 11.19
C ALA A 113 -20.50 5.08 11.91
N ARG A 114 -20.78 3.81 12.22
CA ARG A 114 -21.96 3.42 13.00
C ARG A 114 -21.94 4.01 14.40
N LYS A 115 -20.79 4.01 15.08
CA LYS A 115 -20.63 4.63 16.40
C LYS A 115 -20.83 6.14 16.35
N ALA A 116 -20.28 6.82 15.34
CA ALA A 116 -20.46 8.25 15.13
C ALA A 116 -21.93 8.61 14.85
N LEU A 117 -22.62 7.80 14.06
CA LEU A 117 -24.05 7.96 13.79
C LEU A 117 -24.87 7.78 15.07
N ALA A 118 -24.64 6.70 15.83
CA ALA A 118 -25.36 6.46 17.09
C ALA A 118 -25.12 7.58 18.13
N THR A 119 -23.89 8.11 18.22
CA THR A 119 -23.60 9.25 19.12
C THR A 119 -24.23 10.55 18.63
N LYS A 120 -24.32 10.77 17.32
CA LYS A 120 -25.04 11.91 16.74
C LYS A 120 -26.54 11.82 17.05
N GLU A 121 -27.16 10.66 16.84
CA GLU A 121 -28.57 10.40 17.15
C GLU A 121 -28.85 10.54 18.66
N ALA A 122 -27.98 10.03 19.53
CA ALA A 122 -28.13 10.17 20.98
C ALA A 122 -28.00 11.63 21.46
N ASN A 123 -27.14 12.41 20.81
CA ASN A 123 -26.97 13.84 21.09
C ASN A 123 -27.99 14.73 20.38
N GLU A 124 -28.80 14.17 19.48
CA GLU A 124 -29.86 14.88 18.81
C GLU A 124 -30.92 15.22 19.86
N LYS A 125 -30.79 16.40 20.45
CA LYS A 125 -31.86 17.00 21.24
C LYS A 125 -33.06 17.08 20.30
N LYS A 126 -34.14 16.36 20.61
CA LYS A 126 -35.44 16.62 20.01
C LYS A 126 -35.75 18.09 20.22
N GLY A 127 -35.49 18.91 19.19
CA GLY A 127 -35.98 20.27 19.15
C GLY A 127 -37.50 20.23 19.24
N LYS A 128 -38.12 21.35 19.65
CA LYS A 128 -39.55 21.54 19.38
C LYS A 128 -39.78 21.20 17.92
N ASP A 129 -40.77 20.34 17.64
CA ASP A 129 -41.09 19.84 16.32
C ASP A 129 -40.91 20.96 15.28
N PHE A 130 -40.00 20.73 14.33
CA PHE A 130 -39.80 21.68 13.25
C PHE A 130 -41.14 21.82 12.55
N ASN A 131 -41.77 23.00 12.69
CA ASN A 131 -43.17 23.33 12.39
C ASN A 131 -44.17 23.29 13.56
N THR A 132 -43.82 23.83 14.73
CA THR A 132 -44.85 24.45 15.56
C THR A 132 -45.31 25.74 14.86
N ARG A 133 -46.61 25.88 14.58
CA ARG A 133 -47.20 27.10 13.99
C ARG A 133 -46.83 28.33 14.84
N HIS A 134 -45.79 29.05 14.46
CA HIS A 134 -45.50 30.34 15.05
C HIS A 134 -46.45 31.34 14.42
N ALA A 135 -47.43 31.82 15.19
CA ALA A 135 -48.30 32.89 14.76
C ALA A 135 -47.46 34.12 14.35
N LEU A 136 -47.46 34.42 13.05
CA LEU A 136 -47.30 35.75 12.43
C LEU A 136 -46.02 36.57 12.70
N ASN A 137 -45.06 36.08 13.46
CA ASN A 137 -43.74 36.70 13.55
C ASN A 137 -42.83 36.01 12.53
N GLY A 138 -42.60 36.67 11.39
CA GLY A 138 -41.73 36.17 10.31
C GLY A 138 -40.29 35.89 10.76
N MET A 139 -39.44 35.53 9.79
CA MET A 139 -38.04 35.15 10.01
C MET A 139 -37.31 36.21 10.85
N ARG A 140 -36.87 35.85 12.06
CA ARG A 140 -36.08 36.75 12.91
C ARG A 140 -34.79 37.11 12.16
N ASN A 141 -34.59 38.39 11.90
CA ASN A 141 -33.35 38.90 11.33
C ASN A 141 -32.24 38.73 12.39
N ILE A 142 -31.38 37.73 12.21
CA ILE A 142 -30.16 37.56 13.00
C ILE A 142 -29.07 38.32 12.23
N PRO A 143 -28.69 39.54 12.67
CA PRO A 143 -27.62 40.26 12.00
C PRO A 143 -26.33 39.44 12.09
N ASN A 144 -25.60 39.35 10.98
CA ASN A 144 -24.24 38.81 10.98
C ASN A 144 -23.34 39.82 11.70
N GLU A 145 -23.17 39.63 13.01
CA GLU A 145 -22.20 40.38 13.80
C GLU A 145 -20.82 40.09 13.23
N LYS A 146 -20.28 41.06 12.47
CA LYS A 146 -18.90 40.99 11.99
C LYS A 146 -18.01 40.93 13.23
N TYR A 147 -17.37 39.79 13.43
CA TYR A 147 -16.41 39.61 14.51
C TYR A 147 -15.29 40.64 14.38
N ASP A 148 -14.92 41.27 15.49
CA ASP A 148 -13.72 42.10 15.53
C ASP A 148 -12.49 41.22 15.31
N SER A 149 -11.71 41.57 14.30
CA SER A 149 -10.47 40.85 14.01
C SER A 149 -9.49 41.10 15.15
N LEU A 150 -9.19 40.06 15.94
CA LEU A 150 -8.18 40.10 17.01
C LEU A 150 -6.76 40.39 16.48
N VAL A 151 -6.55 40.32 15.16
CA VAL A 151 -5.27 40.55 14.50
C VAL A 151 -5.21 41.98 13.99
N ARG A 152 -4.20 42.73 14.45
CA ARG A 152 -3.90 44.07 13.95
C ARG A 152 -3.71 44.05 12.42
N PRO A 153 -4.35 44.96 11.64
CA PRO A 153 -4.25 44.95 10.18
C PRO A 153 -2.81 44.94 9.63
N ALA A 154 -1.89 45.63 10.30
CA ALA A 154 -0.46 45.66 9.94
C ALA A 154 0.23 44.29 10.05
N GLU A 155 -0.16 43.46 11.04
CA GLU A 155 0.41 42.12 11.21
C GLU A 155 -0.03 41.17 10.10
N ARG A 156 -1.26 41.32 9.63
CA ARG A 156 -1.80 40.52 8.51
C ARG A 156 -0.97 40.72 7.23
N GLY A 157 -0.66 41.98 6.92
CA GLY A 157 0.20 42.33 5.76
C GLY A 157 1.61 41.77 5.91
N ARG A 158 2.20 41.93 7.10
CA ARG A 158 3.55 41.42 7.42
C ARG A 158 3.63 39.89 7.27
N LEU A 159 2.69 39.15 7.86
CA LEU A 159 2.64 37.68 7.79
C LEU A 159 2.44 37.20 6.35
N ARG A 160 1.55 37.85 5.60
CA ARG A 160 1.33 37.53 4.18
C ARG A 160 2.60 37.73 3.34
N LYS A 161 3.33 38.82 3.57
CA LYS A 161 4.59 39.08 2.85
C LYS A 161 5.69 38.10 3.25
N ALA A 162 5.81 37.77 4.54
CA ALA A 162 6.76 36.77 5.03
C ALA A 162 6.52 35.39 4.40
N ALA A 163 5.26 34.95 4.35
CA ALA A 163 4.88 33.69 3.70
C ALA A 163 5.21 33.68 2.21
N SER A 164 4.91 34.78 1.50
CA SER A 164 5.25 34.92 0.08
C SER A 164 6.77 34.83 -0.17
N VAL A 165 7.60 35.47 0.67
CA VAL A 165 9.06 35.40 0.57
C VAL A 165 9.59 34.00 0.86
N ALA A 166 9.03 33.33 1.88
CA ALA A 166 9.41 31.96 2.22
C ALA A 166 9.06 30.99 1.08
N GLN A 167 7.90 31.15 0.45
CA GLN A 167 7.49 30.33 -0.69
C GLN A 167 8.42 30.56 -1.90
N ALA A 168 8.73 31.81 -2.23
CA ALA A 168 9.66 32.11 -3.33
C ALA A 168 11.05 31.47 -3.12
N LYS A 169 11.57 31.47 -1.89
CA LYS A 169 12.83 30.78 -1.54
C LYS A 169 12.74 29.27 -1.69
N LYS A 170 11.58 28.68 -1.41
CA LYS A 170 11.35 27.24 -1.58
C LYS A 170 11.30 26.88 -3.07
N ASP A 171 10.60 27.69 -3.85
CA ASP A 171 10.45 27.49 -5.30
C ASP A 171 11.78 27.66 -6.04
N THR A 172 12.64 28.60 -5.63
CA THR A 172 13.99 28.73 -6.21
C THR A 172 14.86 27.52 -5.91
N ARG A 173 14.88 27.06 -4.65
CA ARG A 173 15.60 25.82 -4.27
C ARG A 173 15.13 24.60 -5.04
N GLN A 174 13.83 24.51 -5.33
CA GLN A 174 13.27 23.41 -6.11
C GLN A 174 13.65 23.49 -7.59
N LYS A 175 13.80 24.70 -8.16
CA LYS A 175 14.32 24.90 -9.51
C LYS A 175 15.81 24.57 -9.64
N ASP A 176 16.63 24.91 -8.64
CA ASP A 176 18.07 24.66 -8.65
C ASP A 176 18.44 23.17 -8.42
N ALA A 177 17.49 22.38 -7.92
CA ALA A 177 17.68 20.96 -7.59
C ALA A 177 17.12 19.99 -8.66
N GLY A 178 16.60 20.50 -9.78
CA GLY A 178 16.12 19.73 -10.93
C GLY A 178 17.02 19.93 -12.14
#